data_AF-A0A6G6YB54-F1
#
_entry.id   AF-A0A6G6YB54-F1
#
_cell.length_a   1.000
_cell.length_b   1.000
_cell.length_c   1.000
_cell.angle_alpha   90.00
_cell.angle_beta   90.00
_cell.angle_gamma   90.00
#
_symmetry.space_group_name_H-M   'P 1'
#
loop_
_entity.id
_entity.type
_entity.pdbx_description
1 polymer ?
#
loop_
_entity_poly.entity_id
_entity_poly.type
_entity_poly.pdbx_seq_one_letter_code
_entity_poly.pdbx_strand_id
1 'polypeptide(L)'
;MEEILSSIKRIISEEGSAPSAPRSRRAARPTPSREEGEDGARDLEEVLELRDAVETAREDEPVLREDSEAAAPKAQRPAPRAENPEAAPSEAEQVEALRNAESIISDRAAEASRGKLEALSRMVVKPQVPGSDTLEGMVREMLRPMLSDWLDDNLPRIVEELVSKEITRITGRNG
;
A
#
# COMPACT_ATOMS: atom_id res chain seq x y z
N MET A 1 1.10 10.66 40.32
CA MET A 1 1.41 9.35 39.71
C MET A 1 0.36 8.29 40.11
N GLU A 2 -0.01 8.20 41.38
CA GLU A 2 -1.04 7.26 41.87
C GLU A 2 -2.46 7.53 41.35
N GLU A 3 -2.80 8.80 41.09
CA GLU A 3 -4.08 9.22 40.50
C GLU A 3 -4.29 8.68 39.07
N ILE A 4 -3.21 8.66 38.27
CA ILE A 4 -3.23 8.15 36.89
C ILE A 4 -3.54 6.64 36.90
N LEU A 5 -2.92 5.90 37.82
CA LEU A 5 -3.12 4.45 37.96
C LEU A 5 -4.52 4.11 38.48
N SER A 6 -5.08 4.95 39.35
CA SER A 6 -6.43 4.80 39.89
C SER A 6 -7.51 5.08 38.83
N SER A 7 -7.28 6.05 37.94
CA SER A 7 -8.16 6.37 36.82
C SER A 7 -8.20 5.24 35.78
N ILE A 8 -7.02 4.71 35.38
CA ILE A 8 -6.93 3.57 34.44
C ILE A 8 -7.59 2.32 35.03
N LYS A 9 -7.35 2.03 36.32
CA LYS A 9 -7.97 0.87 37.00
C LYS A 9 -9.49 1.00 37.10
N ARG A 10 -10.02 2.22 37.28
CA ARG A 10 -11.46 2.47 37.31
C ARG A 10 -12.10 2.25 35.94
N ILE A 11 -11.49 2.78 34.87
CA ILE A 11 -11.99 2.62 33.50
C ILE A 11 -12.04 1.13 33.09
N ILE A 12 -10.99 0.36 33.40
CA ILE A 12 -10.95 -1.08 33.09
C ILE A 12 -12.00 -1.88 33.90
N SER A 13 -12.24 -1.48 35.15
CA SER A 13 -13.24 -2.15 36.00
C SER A 13 -14.68 -1.80 35.59
N GLU A 14 -14.89 -0.59 35.06
CA GLU A 14 -16.19 -0.07 34.65
C GLU A 14 -16.57 -0.51 33.23
N GLU A 15 -15.60 -0.68 32.32
CA GLU A 15 -15.81 -1.12 30.93
C GLU A 15 -15.83 -2.65 30.75
N GLY A 16 -15.30 -3.40 31.72
CA GLY A 16 -15.32 -4.88 31.72
C GLY A 16 -16.62 -5.52 32.23
N SER A 17 -17.64 -4.74 32.60
CA SER A 17 -18.91 -5.26 33.16
C SER A 17 -20.11 -4.86 32.32
N ALA A 18 -20.23 -5.44 31.13
CA ALA A 18 -21.50 -5.49 30.42
C ALA A 18 -22.45 -6.48 31.12
N PRO A 19 -23.69 -6.09 31.47
CA PRO A 19 -24.65 -7.00 32.09
C PRO A 19 -25.15 -8.05 31.09
N SER A 20 -24.79 -9.32 31.33
CA SER A 20 -25.44 -10.46 30.69
C SER A 20 -26.85 -10.64 31.26
N ALA A 21 -27.85 -10.18 30.50
CA ALA A 21 -29.27 -10.37 30.82
C ALA A 21 -29.82 -11.68 30.19
N PRO A 22 -30.80 -12.33 30.82
CA PRO A 22 -31.10 -13.75 30.59
C PRO A 22 -31.93 -14.03 29.33
N ARG A 23 -31.64 -15.17 28.70
CA ARG A 23 -32.40 -15.76 27.59
C ARG A 23 -33.84 -16.08 28.01
N SER A 24 -34.79 -15.26 27.56
CA SER A 24 -36.22 -15.59 27.60
C SER A 24 -36.60 -16.37 26.33
N ARG A 25 -37.07 -17.61 26.50
CA ARG A 25 -37.77 -18.34 25.43
C ARG A 25 -39.16 -17.71 25.24
N ARG A 26 -39.45 -17.24 24.03
CA ARG A 26 -40.83 -17.22 23.53
C ARG A 26 -40.85 -17.29 22.01
N ALA A 27 -41.51 -18.31 21.49
CA ALA A 27 -41.80 -18.47 20.07
C ALA A 27 -42.85 -17.45 19.62
N ALA A 28 -42.63 -16.78 18.48
CA ALA A 28 -43.67 -16.14 17.66
C ALA A 28 -43.15 -15.81 16.24
N ARG A 29 -43.64 -16.59 15.26
CA ARG A 29 -43.99 -16.33 13.83
C ARG A 29 -43.47 -15.08 13.09
N PRO A 30 -43.09 -15.18 11.79
CA PRO A 30 -42.69 -14.03 10.98
C PRO A 30 -43.92 -13.30 10.40
N THR A 31 -43.87 -11.96 10.39
CA THR A 31 -44.68 -11.10 9.52
C THR A 31 -43.72 -10.17 8.76
N PRO A 32 -43.79 -10.11 7.42
CA PRO A 32 -43.01 -9.14 6.66
C PRO A 32 -43.78 -7.82 6.65
N SER A 33 -43.30 -6.84 7.40
CA SER A 33 -43.72 -5.45 7.23
C SER A 33 -42.52 -4.66 6.74
N ARG A 34 -42.67 -4.23 5.49
CA ARG A 34 -41.90 -3.22 4.79
C ARG A 34 -42.06 -1.86 5.49
N GLU A 35 -41.16 -0.93 5.13
CA GLU A 35 -41.02 0.47 5.58
C GLU A 35 -40.10 0.53 6.82
N GLU A 36 -39.01 1.29 6.88
CA GLU A 36 -38.59 2.59 6.31
C GLU A 36 -37.04 2.51 6.21
N GLY A 37 -36.32 3.02 5.20
CA GLY A 37 -36.29 4.42 4.81
C GLY A 37 -35.64 5.23 5.93
N GLU A 38 -34.46 5.81 5.70
CA GLU A 38 -33.85 6.87 6.54
C GLU A 38 -32.99 6.44 7.75
N ASP A 39 -31.84 5.80 7.53
CA ASP A 39 -30.64 6.07 8.36
C ASP A 39 -29.31 5.73 7.65
N GLY A 40 -29.21 6.07 6.36
CA GLY A 40 -27.98 5.86 5.57
C GLY A 40 -27.29 7.15 5.15
N ALA A 41 -27.82 8.32 5.54
CA ALA A 41 -27.39 9.60 4.99
C ALA A 41 -26.38 10.36 5.86
N ARG A 42 -25.89 9.79 6.96
CA ARG A 42 -24.96 10.46 7.88
C ARG A 42 -23.49 10.00 7.78
N ASP A 43 -23.21 8.88 7.12
CA ASP A 43 -21.83 8.35 7.01
C ASP A 43 -21.20 8.52 5.61
N LEU A 44 -21.90 9.12 4.66
CA LEU A 44 -21.36 9.36 3.31
C LEU A 44 -20.33 10.50 3.25
N GLU A 45 -20.21 11.29 4.31
CA GLU A 45 -19.22 12.37 4.41
C GLU A 45 -17.83 11.86 4.84
N GLU A 46 -17.75 10.66 5.44
CA GLU A 46 -16.49 9.99 5.78
C GLU A 46 -15.93 9.14 4.62
N VAL A 47 -16.78 8.73 3.67
CA VAL A 47 -16.38 7.93 2.50
C VAL A 47 -16.14 8.84 1.28
N LEU A 48 -14.90 9.30 1.13
CA LEU A 48 -14.45 10.05 -0.04
C LEU A 48 -14.02 9.09 -1.17
N GLU A 49 -14.90 8.86 -2.15
CA GLU A 49 -14.56 8.14 -3.39
C GLU A 49 -13.89 9.06 -4.43
N LEU A 50 -12.56 9.02 -4.52
CA LEU A 50 -11.82 9.80 -5.51
C LEU A 50 -11.59 8.99 -6.80
N ARG A 51 -12.37 9.28 -7.84
CA ARG A 51 -12.27 8.61 -9.15
C ARG A 51 -11.35 9.32 -10.15
N ASP A 52 -11.06 10.59 -9.92
CA ASP A 52 -10.16 11.40 -10.75
C ASP A 52 -9.10 12.07 -9.89
N ALA A 53 -7.87 12.16 -10.40
CA ALA A 53 -6.79 12.85 -9.72
C ALA A 53 -7.02 14.37 -9.78
N VAL A 54 -7.14 15.02 -8.62
CA VAL A 54 -7.20 16.48 -8.55
C VAL A 54 -5.79 17.02 -8.81
N GLU A 55 -5.62 17.70 -9.94
CA GLU A 55 -4.44 18.51 -10.19
C GLU A 55 -4.54 19.77 -9.33
N THR A 56 -3.92 19.73 -8.16
CA THR A 56 -3.82 20.90 -7.28
C THR A 56 -3.01 21.96 -8.00
N ALA A 57 -3.70 22.96 -8.55
CA ALA A 57 -3.07 24.19 -9.02
C ALA A 57 -2.23 24.76 -7.87
N ARG A 58 -0.95 24.94 -8.14
CA ARG A 58 0.07 25.44 -7.21
C ARG A 58 -0.20 26.91 -6.92
N GLU A 59 -1.17 27.22 -6.10
CA GLU A 59 -1.44 28.58 -5.62
C GLU A 59 -0.74 28.78 -4.28
N ASP A 60 0.58 28.94 -4.31
CA ASP A 60 1.35 29.60 -3.25
C ASP A 60 2.71 29.98 -3.85
N GLU A 61 2.71 31.05 -4.64
CA GLU A 61 3.94 31.81 -4.90
C GLU A 61 4.18 32.75 -3.70
N PRO A 62 5.24 32.54 -2.89
CA PRO A 62 5.64 33.54 -1.93
C PRO A 62 6.20 34.75 -2.70
N VAL A 63 5.48 35.87 -2.66
CA VAL A 63 5.93 37.16 -3.18
C VAL A 63 7.25 37.53 -2.49
N LEU A 64 8.34 37.50 -3.26
CA LEU A 64 9.66 37.96 -2.86
C LEU A 64 9.55 39.45 -2.49
N ARG A 65 9.70 39.78 -1.21
CA ARG A 65 9.99 41.15 -0.79
C ARG A 65 11.47 41.40 -1.03
N GLU A 66 11.78 42.19 -2.06
CA GLU A 66 13.09 42.78 -2.26
C GLU A 66 13.30 43.92 -1.26
N ASP A 67 13.62 43.58 -0.02
CA ASP A 67 14.24 44.54 0.89
C ASP A 67 15.76 44.49 0.68
N SER A 68 16.18 45.21 -0.37
CA SER A 68 17.56 45.60 -0.61
C SER A 68 17.94 46.67 0.42
N GLU A 69 18.56 46.26 1.53
CA GLU A 69 19.29 47.19 2.39
C GLU A 69 20.72 46.70 2.62
N ALA A 70 21.63 47.39 1.95
CA ALA A 70 23.06 47.18 1.96
C ALA A 70 23.64 47.44 3.36
N ALA A 71 24.16 46.39 4.00
CA ALA A 71 25.07 46.52 5.13
C ALA A 71 26.33 45.72 4.83
N ALA A 72 27.34 46.39 4.27
CA ALA A 72 28.67 45.82 4.05
C ALA A 72 29.42 45.66 5.39
N PRO A 73 29.82 44.45 5.81
CA PRO A 73 30.83 44.28 6.83
C PRO A 73 32.21 44.10 6.17
N LYS A 74 33.15 44.90 6.67
CA LYS A 74 34.54 45.05 6.27
C LYS A 74 35.23 43.71 5.94
N ALA A 75 35.85 43.67 4.75
CA ALA A 75 36.80 42.64 4.37
C ALA A 75 37.96 42.58 5.38
N GLN A 76 37.98 41.54 6.23
CA GLN A 76 39.21 41.08 6.86
C GLN A 76 39.83 40.05 5.93
N ARG A 77 40.93 40.42 5.30
CA ARG A 77 41.75 39.52 4.50
C ARG A 77 42.55 38.63 5.47
N PRO A 78 42.30 37.32 5.57
CA PRO A 78 43.13 36.46 6.39
C PRO A 78 44.53 36.38 5.79
N ALA A 79 45.55 36.58 6.62
CA ALA A 79 46.94 36.29 6.25
C ALA A 79 47.07 34.80 5.89
N PRO A 80 47.94 34.41 4.93
CA PRO A 80 48.11 33.01 4.57
C PRO A 80 48.71 32.27 5.77
N ARG A 81 47.88 31.46 6.44
CA ARG A 81 48.36 30.46 7.40
C ARG A 81 48.93 29.31 6.57
N ALA A 82 50.19 28.98 6.84
CA ALA A 82 50.91 27.87 6.25
C ALA A 82 50.07 26.57 6.25
N GLU A 83 50.10 25.90 5.10
CA GLU A 83 49.44 24.62 4.80
C GLU A 83 49.77 23.58 5.88
N ASN A 84 48.72 23.10 6.56
CA ASN A 84 48.71 21.76 7.11
C ASN A 84 48.27 20.86 5.93
N PRO A 85 48.99 19.81 5.54
CA PRO A 85 48.53 18.92 4.47
C PRO A 85 47.21 18.29 4.92
N GLU A 86 46.13 18.80 4.35
CA GLU A 86 44.78 18.29 4.49
C GLU A 86 44.81 16.83 4.04
N ALA A 87 44.56 15.91 4.98
CA ALA A 87 44.44 14.51 4.66
C ALA A 87 43.34 14.38 3.60
N ALA A 88 43.69 13.85 2.43
CA ALA A 88 42.72 13.61 1.38
C ALA A 88 41.57 12.76 1.94
N PRO A 89 40.30 13.12 1.69
CA PRO A 89 39.16 12.36 2.18
C PRO A 89 39.29 10.91 1.71
N SER A 90 39.05 9.97 2.62
CA SER A 90 39.10 8.54 2.32
C SER A 90 38.14 8.21 1.16
N GLU A 91 38.45 7.19 0.36
CA GLU A 91 37.54 6.74 -0.71
C GLU A 91 36.11 6.46 -0.20
N ALA A 92 35.98 6.02 1.06
CA ALA A 92 34.69 5.84 1.71
C ALA A 92 33.92 7.16 1.93
N GLU A 93 34.63 8.24 2.30
CA GLU A 93 34.03 9.56 2.52
C GLU A 93 33.63 10.23 1.21
N GLN A 94 34.39 9.98 0.14
CA GLN A 94 34.06 10.46 -1.21
C GLN A 94 32.81 9.77 -1.77
N VAL A 95 32.66 8.46 -1.54
CA VAL A 95 31.47 7.70 -1.97
C VAL A 95 30.21 8.12 -1.20
N GLU A 96 30.32 8.36 0.11
CA GLU A 96 29.22 8.89 0.92
C GLU A 96 28.84 10.32 0.50
N ALA A 97 29.82 11.18 0.24
CA ALA A 97 29.57 12.53 -0.25
C ALA A 97 28.86 12.54 -1.62
N LEU A 98 29.25 11.64 -2.54
CA LEU A 98 28.57 11.47 -3.82
C LEU A 98 27.15 10.93 -3.66
N ARG A 99 26.92 9.97 -2.76
CA ARG A 99 25.56 9.47 -2.45
C ARG A 99 24.66 10.54 -1.87
N ASN A 100 25.19 11.37 -0.97
CA ASN A 100 24.45 12.48 -0.37
C ASN A 100 24.20 13.61 -1.37
N ALA A 101 25.14 13.83 -2.30
CA ALA A 101 24.96 14.79 -3.40
C ALA A 101 23.91 14.33 -4.43
N GLU A 102 23.79 13.02 -4.66
CA GLU A 102 22.77 12.43 -5.55
C GLU A 102 21.42 12.24 -4.84
N SER A 103 21.38 12.31 -3.50
CA SER A 103 20.13 12.17 -2.75
C SER A 103 19.26 13.41 -2.91
N ILE A 104 18.18 13.26 -3.68
CA ILE A 104 17.18 14.30 -3.92
C ILE A 104 16.32 14.56 -2.66
N ILE A 105 16.41 13.68 -1.65
CA ILE A 105 15.61 13.74 -0.43
C ILE A 105 16.54 13.94 0.78
N SER A 106 16.09 14.73 1.76
CA SER A 106 16.81 14.90 3.03
C SER A 106 16.76 13.63 3.89
N ASP A 107 17.83 13.37 4.64
CA ASP A 107 17.92 12.20 5.55
C ASP A 107 16.74 12.13 6.52
N ARG A 108 16.35 13.29 7.07
CA ARG A 108 15.19 13.42 7.96
C ARG A 108 13.90 12.95 7.28
N ALA A 109 13.69 13.33 6.01
CA ALA A 109 12.49 12.94 5.27
C ALA A 109 12.53 11.44 4.90
N ALA A 110 13.70 10.90 4.58
CA ALA A 110 13.89 9.48 4.32
C ALA A 110 13.59 8.62 5.56
N GLU A 111 14.14 9.00 6.73
CA GLU A 111 13.89 8.32 8.01
C GLU A 111 12.42 8.39 8.42
N ALA A 112 11.79 9.57 8.31
CA ALA A 112 10.38 9.75 8.65
C ALA A 112 9.43 8.92 7.76
N SER A 113 9.80 8.70 6.49
CA SER A 113 8.98 7.96 5.53
C SER A 113 9.15 6.44 5.63
N ARG A 114 10.29 5.98 6.14
CA ARG A 114 10.69 4.56 6.17
C ARG A 114 9.69 3.68 6.91
N GLY A 115 9.21 4.11 8.09
CA GLY A 115 8.25 3.33 8.88
C GLY A 115 6.87 3.20 8.21
N LYS A 116 6.40 4.25 7.52
CA LYS A 116 5.12 4.23 6.80
C LYS A 116 5.20 3.37 5.53
N LEU A 117 6.30 3.47 4.79
CA LEU A 117 6.56 2.61 3.63
C LEU A 117 6.70 1.15 4.02
N GLU A 118 7.30 0.86 5.18
CA GLU A 118 7.39 -0.49 5.72
C GLU A 118 6.00 -1.04 6.11
N ALA A 119 5.17 -0.22 6.76
CA ALA A 119 3.78 -0.58 7.05
C ALA A 119 2.98 -0.85 5.77
N LEU A 120 3.13 0.01 4.75
CA LEU A 120 2.49 -0.18 3.44
C LEU A 120 2.98 -1.47 2.76
N SER A 121 4.28 -1.75 2.79
CA SER A 121 4.87 -2.98 2.23
C SER A 121 4.31 -4.24 2.88
N ARG A 122 4.06 -4.20 4.19
CA ARG A 122 3.40 -5.31 4.92
C ARG A 122 1.93 -5.48 4.56
N MET A 123 1.26 -4.41 4.12
CA MET A 123 -0.12 -4.44 3.62
C MET A 123 -0.22 -4.95 2.17
N VAL A 124 0.88 -4.88 1.41
CA VAL A 124 0.97 -5.60 0.12
C VAL A 124 1.12 -7.08 0.43
N VAL A 125 -0.03 -7.72 0.69
CA VAL A 125 -0.15 -9.17 0.88
C VAL A 125 0.49 -9.86 -0.32
N LYS A 126 1.67 -10.45 -0.12
CA LYS A 126 2.27 -11.38 -1.08
C LYS A 126 1.25 -12.51 -1.32
N PRO A 127 0.79 -12.74 -2.56
CA PRO A 127 -0.09 -13.86 -2.85
C PRO A 127 0.76 -15.14 -2.80
N GLN A 128 0.92 -15.70 -1.61
CA GLN A 128 1.55 -17.00 -1.39
C GLN A 128 0.76 -17.81 -0.35
N VAL A 129 -0.57 -17.73 -0.39
CA VAL A 129 -1.40 -18.77 0.20
C VAL A 129 -1.96 -19.60 -0.96
N PRO A 130 -1.40 -20.79 -1.24
CA PRO A 130 -2.05 -21.72 -2.15
C PRO A 130 -3.33 -22.19 -1.45
N GLY A 131 -4.46 -21.59 -1.82
CA GLY A 131 -5.72 -21.85 -1.15
C GLY A 131 -6.90 -21.13 -1.80
N SER A 132 -8.04 -21.83 -1.78
CA SER A 132 -9.37 -21.43 -2.23
C SER A 132 -9.93 -20.17 -1.57
N ASP A 133 -9.28 -19.65 -0.53
CA ASP A 133 -9.72 -18.45 0.21
C ASP A 133 -9.26 -17.14 -0.44
N THR A 134 -8.51 -17.22 -1.55
CA THR A 134 -8.17 -16.06 -2.37
C THR A 134 -9.20 -15.85 -3.48
N LEU A 135 -9.40 -14.61 -3.92
CA LEU A 135 -10.27 -14.30 -5.07
C LEU A 135 -9.87 -15.11 -6.31
N GLU A 136 -8.56 -15.30 -6.54
CA GLU A 136 -8.06 -16.15 -7.63
C GLU A 136 -8.53 -17.59 -7.46
N GLY A 137 -8.48 -18.14 -6.24
CA GLY A 137 -9.01 -19.46 -5.92
C GLY A 137 -10.50 -19.59 -6.26
N MET A 138 -11.32 -18.61 -5.85
CA MET A 138 -12.75 -18.60 -6.15
C MET A 138 -13.04 -18.47 -7.65
N VAL A 139 -12.33 -17.59 -8.37
CA VAL A 139 -12.47 -17.44 -9.82
C VAL A 139 -12.03 -18.71 -10.55
N ARG A 140 -10.96 -19.37 -10.11
CA ARG A 140 -10.49 -20.63 -10.68
C ARG A 140 -11.52 -21.74 -10.50
N GLU A 141 -12.15 -21.86 -9.34
CA GLU A 141 -13.19 -22.85 -9.09
C GLU A 141 -14.45 -22.59 -9.94
N MET A 142 -14.79 -21.32 -10.21
CA MET A 142 -15.87 -20.97 -11.13
C MET A 142 -15.53 -21.22 -12.61
N LEU A 143 -14.28 -21.00 -13.03
CA LEU A 143 -13.85 -21.19 -14.42
C LEU A 143 -13.56 -22.64 -14.77
N ARG A 144 -13.23 -23.48 -13.78
CA ARG A 144 -12.94 -24.91 -13.97
C ARG A 144 -14.03 -25.67 -14.74
N PRO A 145 -15.33 -25.60 -14.37
CA PRO A 145 -16.37 -26.31 -15.12
C PRO A 145 -16.50 -25.82 -16.57
N MET A 146 -16.47 -24.50 -16.80
CA MET A 146 -16.58 -23.94 -18.16
C MET A 146 -15.41 -24.34 -19.08
N LEU A 147 -14.19 -24.39 -18.53
CA LEU A 147 -13.02 -24.84 -19.27
C LEU A 147 -13.06 -26.35 -19.50
N SER A 148 -13.59 -27.14 -18.58
CA SER A 148 -13.76 -28.59 -18.75
C SER A 148 -14.73 -28.89 -19.89
N ASP A 149 -15.91 -28.28 -19.87
CA ASP A 149 -16.93 -28.49 -20.91
C ASP A 149 -16.39 -28.08 -22.29
N TRP A 150 -15.69 -26.94 -22.35
CA TRP A 150 -15.05 -26.51 -23.59
C TRP A 150 -13.97 -27.47 -24.07
N LEU A 151 -13.14 -27.99 -23.17
CA LEU A 151 -12.13 -28.98 -23.52
C LEU A 151 -12.78 -30.28 -24.00
N ASP A 152 -13.84 -30.75 -23.37
CA ASP A 152 -14.54 -31.97 -23.76
C ASP A 152 -15.11 -31.85 -25.20
N ASP A 153 -15.62 -30.67 -25.56
CA ASP A 153 -16.15 -30.42 -26.90
C ASP A 153 -15.06 -30.20 -27.98
N ASN A 154 -13.92 -29.60 -27.62
CA ASN A 154 -12.95 -29.11 -28.60
C ASN A 154 -11.66 -29.94 -28.68
N LEU A 155 -11.28 -30.63 -27.61
CA LEU A 155 -10.05 -31.40 -27.52
C LEU A 155 -9.99 -32.56 -28.53
N PRO A 156 -11.07 -33.33 -28.80
CA PRO A 156 -11.02 -34.43 -29.76
C PRO A 156 -10.56 -33.97 -31.15
N ARG A 157 -11.15 -32.89 -31.67
CA ARG A 157 -10.79 -32.30 -32.96
C ARG A 157 -9.33 -31.84 -33.00
N ILE A 158 -8.88 -31.15 -31.94
CA ILE A 158 -7.49 -30.65 -31.85
C ILE A 158 -6.50 -31.82 -31.87
N VAL A 159 -6.80 -32.91 -31.17
CA VAL A 159 -5.95 -34.09 -31.13
C VAL A 159 -5.92 -34.80 -32.49
N GLU A 160 -7.07 -34.97 -33.16
CA GLU A 160 -7.12 -35.58 -34.49
C GLU A 160 -6.28 -34.83 -35.53
N GLU A 161 -6.35 -33.49 -35.53
CA GLU A 161 -5.52 -32.66 -36.40
C GLU A 161 -4.03 -32.81 -36.10
N LEU A 162 -3.64 -32.88 -34.82
CA LEU A 162 -2.25 -33.00 -34.42
C LEU A 162 -1.70 -34.40 -34.71
N VAL A 163 -2.48 -35.45 -34.47
CA VAL A 163 -2.13 -36.84 -34.79
C VAL A 163 -2.03 -37.04 -36.30
N SER A 164 -2.96 -36.48 -37.08
CA SER A 164 -2.90 -36.55 -38.54
C SER A 164 -1.61 -35.91 -39.07
N LYS A 165 -1.27 -34.71 -38.58
CA LYS A 165 0.01 -34.04 -38.91
C LYS A 165 1.22 -34.89 -38.52
N GLU A 166 1.17 -35.53 -37.36
CA GLU A 166 2.27 -36.35 -36.86
C GLU A 166 2.46 -37.64 -37.67
N ILE A 167 1.37 -38.31 -38.07
CA ILE A 167 1.42 -39.50 -38.95
C ILE A 167 1.99 -39.12 -40.31
N THR A 168 1.53 -38.02 -40.93
CA THR A 168 2.08 -37.52 -42.20
C THR A 168 3.58 -37.23 -42.09
N ARG A 169 4.02 -36.66 -40.96
CA ARG A 169 5.44 -36.36 -40.71
C ARG A 169 6.30 -37.62 -40.60
N ILE A 170 5.82 -38.66 -39.93
CA ILE A 170 6.55 -39.93 -39.76
C ILE A 170 6.57 -40.72 -41.07
N THR A 171 5.43 -40.81 -41.75
CA THR A 171 5.32 -41.53 -43.04
C THR A 171 6.13 -40.84 -44.14
N GLY A 172 6.17 -39.51 -44.18
CA GLY A 172 7.02 -38.76 -45.12
C GLY A 172 8.52 -38.78 -44.80
N ARG A 173 8.94 -39.29 -43.64
CA ARG A 173 10.36 -39.45 -43.25
C ARG A 173 10.88 -40.87 -43.49
N ASN A 174 9.99 -41.85 -43.62
CA ASN A 174 10.31 -43.27 -43.78
C ASN A 174 10.17 -43.80 -45.23
N GLY A 175 9.99 -42.91 -46.22
CA GLY A 175 10.03 -43.23 -47.65
C GLY A 175 11.09 -42.39 -48.36
#